data_AF-A0A7V9IWB3-F1
#
_entry.id   AF-A0A7V9IWB3-F1
#
_cell.length_a   1.000
_cell.length_b   1.000
_cell.length_c   1.000
_cell.angle_alpha   90.00
_cell.angle_beta   90.00
_cell.angle_gamma   90.00
#
_symmetry.space_group_name_H-M   'P 1'
#
loop_
_entity.id
_entity.type
_entity.pdbx_description
1 polymer ?
#
loop_
_entity_poly.entity_id
_entity_poly.type
_entity_poly.pdbx_seq_one_letter_code
_entity_poly.pdbx_strand_id
1 'polypeptide(L)'
;MQRIGGRGPFKACLGAGVALLALAAGCGERSANLPPACRQGQRAVTGALASAPGRVRIDTRGGTGGVSISSCMTDGADAADLQELGAAINGAAAGLAEVAAERPDSAQAVQLGYLAGALKRGSEQTQGLHSELVRRVDQELVRVDRTSAAFQRGERAGRQLG
;
A
#
# COMPACT_ATOMS: atom_id res chain seq x y z
N MET A 1 31.33 -20.95 -57.27
CA MET A 1 31.90 -22.03 -56.42
C MET A 1 31.43 -21.72 -55.00
N GLN A 2 30.75 -22.52 -54.17
CA GLN A 2 30.33 -23.92 -54.08
C GLN A 2 29.08 -23.89 -53.16
N ARG A 3 27.93 -24.42 -53.63
CA ARG A 3 27.31 -25.70 -53.24
C ARG A 3 26.45 -25.65 -51.96
N ILE A 4 25.17 -25.86 -52.26
CA ILE A 4 24.01 -26.19 -51.42
C ILE A 4 24.19 -27.60 -50.83
N GLY A 5 23.84 -27.79 -49.55
CA GLY A 5 23.65 -29.08 -48.88
C GLY A 5 23.62 -28.90 -47.35
N GLY A 6 22.67 -29.42 -46.57
CA GLY A 6 21.72 -30.49 -46.83
C GLY A 6 20.48 -30.43 -45.92
N ARG A 7 19.50 -31.23 -46.31
CA ARG A 7 18.15 -31.39 -45.75
C ARG A 7 18.10 -32.46 -44.66
N GLY A 8 17.24 -32.23 -43.66
CA GLY A 8 16.35 -33.24 -43.07
C GLY A 8 16.47 -33.41 -41.55
N PRO A 9 15.43 -33.89 -40.83
CA PRO A 9 14.03 -34.11 -41.23
C PRO A 9 13.02 -33.32 -40.37
N PHE A 10 12.11 -32.60 -41.03
CA PHE A 10 10.81 -32.21 -40.45
C PHE A 10 9.97 -33.47 -40.27
N LYS A 11 9.82 -33.95 -39.03
CA LYS A 11 8.79 -34.93 -38.67
C LYS A 11 7.52 -34.17 -38.27
N ALA A 12 6.60 -34.07 -39.22
CA ALA A 12 5.21 -33.75 -38.96
C ALA A 12 4.55 -34.96 -38.29
N CYS A 13 4.05 -34.78 -37.07
CA CYS A 13 3.05 -35.66 -36.49
C CYS A 13 1.79 -34.81 -36.26
N LEU A 14 0.86 -34.92 -37.21
CA LEU A 14 -0.54 -34.62 -37.02
C LEU A 14 -1.09 -35.64 -36.01
N GLY A 15 -1.63 -35.17 -34.88
CA GLY A 15 -2.29 -36.00 -33.88
C GLY A 15 -3.19 -35.15 -33.01
N ALA A 16 -4.49 -35.21 -33.26
CA ALA A 16 -5.51 -34.56 -32.47
C ALA A 16 -5.59 -35.18 -31.06
N GLY A 17 -5.50 -34.35 -30.04
CA GLY A 17 -5.71 -34.73 -28.64
C GLY A 17 -5.88 -33.47 -27.78
N VAL A 18 -7.09 -33.26 -27.27
CA VAL A 18 -7.41 -32.23 -26.27
C VAL A 18 -6.58 -32.50 -25.01
N ALA A 19 -5.62 -31.63 -24.70
CA ALA A 19 -4.86 -31.69 -23.46
C ALA A 19 -5.05 -30.40 -22.66
N LEU A 20 -5.67 -30.58 -21.49
CA LEU A 20 -6.00 -29.57 -20.50
C LEU A 20 -4.77 -28.81 -19.99
N LEU A 21 -4.98 -27.51 -19.78
CA LEU A 21 -4.54 -26.72 -18.62
C LEU A 21 -3.26 -27.19 -17.90
N ALA A 22 -2.15 -26.54 -18.22
CA ALA A 22 -1.07 -26.30 -17.27
C ALA A 22 -0.82 -24.79 -17.18
N LEU A 23 -1.70 -24.10 -16.44
CA LEU A 23 -1.33 -22.83 -15.82
C LEU A 23 -0.16 -23.16 -14.88
N ALA A 24 1.06 -22.89 -15.34
CA ALA A 24 2.21 -22.92 -14.46
C ALA A 24 1.97 -21.88 -13.37
N ALA A 25 1.57 -22.37 -12.20
CA ALA A 25 1.50 -21.60 -10.97
C ALA A 25 2.86 -20.93 -10.76
N GLY A 26 2.84 -19.61 -10.60
CA GLY A 26 4.05 -18.84 -10.37
C GLY A 26 4.80 -19.36 -9.15
N CYS A 27 6.02 -19.86 -9.37
CA CYS A 27 7.00 -20.04 -8.31
C CYS A 27 7.53 -18.65 -7.94
N GLY A 28 6.80 -17.95 -7.06
CA GLY A 28 7.31 -16.75 -6.39
C GLY A 28 8.09 -17.16 -5.14
N GLU A 29 9.41 -16.95 -5.15
CA GLU A 29 10.21 -16.94 -3.93
C GLU A 29 9.59 -15.95 -2.93
N ARG A 30 9.43 -16.39 -1.67
CA ARG A 30 8.86 -15.55 -0.61
C ARG A 30 9.89 -14.51 -0.18
N SER A 31 9.87 -13.37 -0.87
CA SER A 31 10.38 -12.09 -0.37
C SER A 31 9.60 -11.69 0.90
N ALA A 32 10.24 -10.90 1.76
CA ALA A 32 9.65 -10.45 3.02
C ALA A 32 8.24 -9.88 2.79
N ASN A 33 7.23 -10.60 3.28
CA ASN A 33 5.84 -10.31 2.93
C ASN A 33 5.33 -9.10 3.71
N LEU A 34 4.62 -8.21 3.02
CA LEU A 34 3.78 -7.21 3.66
C LEU A 34 2.89 -7.93 4.71
N PRO A 35 2.75 -7.41 5.94
CA PRO A 35 1.88 -8.04 6.93
C PRO A 35 0.46 -8.18 6.37
N PRO A 36 -0.25 -9.31 6.60
CA PRO A 36 -1.59 -9.53 6.04
C PRO A 36 -2.62 -8.46 6.40
N ALA A 37 -2.44 -7.76 7.52
CA ALA A 37 -3.25 -6.60 7.90
C ALA A 37 -3.13 -5.44 6.88
N CYS A 38 -1.95 -5.22 6.32
CA CYS A 38 -1.67 -4.12 5.40
C CYS A 38 -2.31 -4.33 4.02
N ARG A 39 -2.82 -5.55 3.73
CA ARG A 39 -3.53 -5.93 2.50
C ARG A 39 -5.06 -5.96 2.66
N GLN A 40 -5.61 -5.36 3.72
CA GLN A 40 -7.07 -5.34 3.94
C GLN A 40 -7.78 -4.19 3.16
N GLY A 41 -7.03 -3.40 2.39
CA GLY A 41 -7.55 -2.35 1.52
C GLY A 41 -8.01 -1.08 2.25
N GLN A 42 -8.55 -0.13 1.48
CA GLN A 42 -8.89 1.22 1.94
C GLN A 42 -9.84 1.24 3.15
N ARG A 43 -10.90 0.41 3.13
CA ARG A 43 -11.90 0.40 4.22
C ARG A 43 -11.28 0.05 5.58
N ALA A 44 -10.32 -0.87 5.59
CA ALA A 44 -9.63 -1.24 6.81
C ALA A 44 -8.73 -0.10 7.32
N VAL A 45 -8.04 0.59 6.40
CA VAL A 45 -7.23 1.78 6.74
C VAL A 45 -8.11 2.89 7.33
N THR A 46 -9.21 3.25 6.67
CA THR A 46 -10.14 4.28 7.16
C THR A 46 -10.78 3.88 8.49
N GLY A 47 -11.18 2.62 8.64
CA GLY A 47 -11.72 2.09 9.90
C GLY A 47 -10.71 2.17 11.05
N ALA A 48 -9.46 1.80 10.80
CA ALA A 48 -8.39 1.89 11.80
C ALA A 48 -8.14 3.36 12.20
N LEU A 49 -8.13 4.27 11.23
CA LEU A 49 -7.90 5.71 11.46
C LEU A 49 -8.96 6.33 12.38
N ALA A 50 -10.15 5.75 12.52
CA ALA A 50 -11.16 6.20 13.48
C ALA A 50 -10.65 6.27 14.94
N SER A 51 -9.59 5.53 15.27
CA SER A 51 -8.95 5.55 16.59
C SER A 51 -8.01 6.75 16.82
N ALA A 52 -7.73 7.56 15.80
CA ALA A 52 -6.88 8.74 15.93
C ALA A 52 -7.50 9.78 16.90
N PRO A 53 -6.69 10.45 17.75
CA PRO A 53 -5.22 10.45 17.76
C PRO A 53 -4.59 9.34 18.62
N GLY A 54 -5.38 8.37 19.09
CA GLY A 54 -4.87 7.19 19.79
C GLY A 54 -4.10 6.23 18.87
N ARG A 55 -3.72 5.07 19.39
CA ARG A 55 -3.03 4.03 18.61
C ARG A 55 -3.92 3.51 17.49
N VAL A 56 -3.56 3.83 16.25
CA VAL A 56 -4.20 3.28 15.05
C VAL A 56 -3.54 1.94 14.71
N ARG A 57 -4.35 0.89 14.62
CA ARG A 57 -3.91 -0.44 14.19
C ARG A 57 -4.87 -0.98 13.14
N ILE A 58 -4.32 -1.45 12.03
CA ILE A 58 -5.09 -2.16 11.01
C ILE A 58 -5.24 -3.60 11.49
N ASP A 59 -6.49 -4.01 11.69
CA ASP A 59 -6.79 -5.33 12.22
C ASP A 59 -6.43 -6.44 11.23
N THR A 60 -5.99 -7.56 11.79
CA THR A 60 -5.86 -8.81 11.04
C THR A 60 -7.22 -9.49 10.93
N ARG A 61 -7.44 -10.14 9.79
CA ARG A 61 -8.61 -11.01 9.60
C ARG A 61 -8.54 -12.15 10.61
N GLY A 62 -9.37 -12.12 11.66
CA GLY A 62 -9.35 -13.10 12.76
C GLY A 62 -9.28 -12.51 14.18
N GLY A 63 -9.08 -11.19 14.32
CA GLY A 63 -9.43 -10.46 15.56
C GLY A 63 -8.38 -10.46 16.69
N THR A 64 -7.24 -11.14 16.55
CA THR A 64 -6.16 -11.08 17.56
C THR A 64 -4.94 -10.37 16.98
N GLY A 65 -4.89 -9.06 17.19
CA GLY A 65 -3.75 -8.21 16.84
C GLY A 65 -3.94 -7.38 15.57
N GLY A 66 -3.21 -6.27 15.53
CA GLY A 66 -3.19 -5.34 14.40
C GLY A 66 -1.82 -4.70 14.20
N VAL A 67 -1.60 -4.10 13.04
CA VAL A 67 -0.32 -3.53 12.62
C VAL A 67 -0.48 -2.01 12.52
N SER A 68 0.53 -1.24 12.97
CA SER A 68 0.48 0.22 12.80
C SER A 68 0.72 0.59 11.33
N ILE A 69 0.32 1.78 10.92
CA ILE A 69 0.44 2.20 9.51
C ILE A 69 1.91 2.27 9.08
N SER A 70 2.79 2.80 9.93
CA SER A 70 4.23 2.87 9.65
C SER A 70 4.85 1.48 9.53
N SER A 71 4.38 0.47 10.29
CA SER A 71 4.87 -0.91 10.17
C SER A 71 4.43 -1.61 8.88
N CYS A 72 3.45 -1.06 8.14
CA CYS A 72 3.14 -1.51 6.79
C CYS A 72 4.17 -1.03 5.76
N MET A 73 4.99 -0.03 6.10
CA MET A 73 6.05 0.49 5.26
C MET A 73 7.34 -0.30 5.49
N THR A 74 7.31 -1.60 5.19
CA THR A 74 8.46 -2.50 5.35
C THR A 74 9.40 -2.43 4.14
N ASP A 75 10.64 -2.85 4.32
CA ASP A 75 11.52 -3.25 3.24
C ASP A 75 11.10 -4.64 2.69
N GLY A 76 11.40 -4.90 1.41
CA GLY A 76 11.24 -6.22 0.80
C GLY A 76 9.83 -6.63 0.35
N ALA A 77 8.81 -5.79 0.51
CA ALA A 77 7.49 -6.02 -0.08
C ALA A 77 7.57 -6.01 -1.61
N ASP A 78 6.83 -6.91 -2.26
CA ASP A 78 6.78 -6.95 -3.72
C ASP A 78 6.01 -5.74 -4.31
N ALA A 79 6.21 -5.51 -5.60
CA ALA A 79 5.63 -4.35 -6.29
C ALA A 79 4.09 -4.36 -6.27
N ALA A 80 3.45 -5.53 -6.28
CA ALA A 80 1.99 -5.63 -6.28
C ALA A 80 1.43 -5.27 -4.90
N ASP A 81 2.03 -5.80 -3.83
CA ASP A 81 1.69 -5.47 -2.45
C ASP A 81 1.85 -3.96 -2.17
N LEU A 82 2.94 -3.36 -2.66
CA LEU A 82 3.18 -1.92 -2.52
C LEU A 82 2.15 -1.07 -3.29
N GLN A 83 1.76 -1.52 -4.48
CA GLN A 83 0.74 -0.85 -5.28
C GLN A 83 -0.63 -0.91 -4.59
N GLU A 84 -1.00 -2.06 -4.02
CA GLU A 84 -2.26 -2.23 -3.29
C GLU A 84 -2.29 -1.39 -2.01
N LEU A 85 -1.21 -1.44 -1.22
CA LEU A 85 -1.05 -0.63 -0.01
C LEU A 85 -1.13 0.87 -0.35
N GLY A 86 -0.41 1.31 -1.38
CA GLY A 86 -0.39 2.69 -1.84
C GLY A 86 -1.78 3.17 -2.28
N ALA A 87 -2.52 2.34 -3.02
CA ALA A 87 -3.89 2.66 -3.43
C ALA A 87 -4.85 2.78 -2.24
N ALA A 88 -4.74 1.86 -1.26
CA ALA A 88 -5.55 1.90 -0.05
C ALA A 88 -5.30 3.17 0.78
N ILE A 89 -4.03 3.52 0.97
CA ILE A 89 -3.61 4.72 1.70
C ILE A 89 -4.04 5.99 0.98
N ASN A 90 -3.81 6.09 -0.33
CA ASN A 90 -4.17 7.29 -1.09
C ASN A 90 -5.69 7.49 -1.12
N GLY A 91 -6.47 6.42 -1.30
CA GLY A 91 -7.93 6.49 -1.25
C GLY A 91 -8.46 6.93 0.13
N ALA A 92 -7.85 6.44 1.22
CA ALA A 92 -8.19 6.90 2.56
C ALA A 92 -7.83 8.38 2.77
N ALA A 93 -6.64 8.81 2.32
CA ALA A 93 -6.21 10.20 2.39
C ALA A 93 -7.15 11.13 1.63
N ALA A 94 -7.49 10.81 0.38
CA ALA A 94 -8.39 11.60 -0.46
C ALA A 94 -9.75 11.82 0.21
N GLY A 95 -10.40 10.74 0.69
CA GLY A 95 -11.71 10.85 1.34
C GLY A 95 -11.67 11.64 2.66
N LEU A 96 -10.58 11.57 3.41
CA LEU A 96 -10.40 12.39 4.61
C LEU A 96 -10.12 13.86 4.26
N ALA A 97 -9.34 14.10 3.20
CA ALA A 97 -8.97 15.43 2.74
C ALA A 97 -10.17 16.21 2.21
N GLU A 98 -11.11 15.57 1.52
CA GLU A 98 -12.38 16.18 1.11
C GLU A 98 -13.10 16.84 2.30
N VAL A 99 -13.25 16.10 3.39
CA VAL A 99 -13.93 16.61 4.60
C VAL A 99 -13.07 17.62 5.36
N ALA A 100 -11.77 17.36 5.50
CA ALA A 100 -10.86 18.22 6.26
C ALA A 100 -10.64 19.58 5.60
N ALA A 101 -10.71 19.66 4.27
CA ALA A 101 -10.63 20.92 3.52
C ALA A 101 -11.81 21.86 3.84
N GLU A 102 -13.01 21.30 4.07
CA GLU A 102 -14.20 22.08 4.41
C GLU A 102 -14.34 22.32 5.92
N ARG A 103 -13.82 21.40 6.73
CA ARG A 103 -13.94 21.42 8.20
C ARG A 103 -12.56 21.19 8.84
N PRO A 104 -11.73 22.26 8.97
CA PRO A 104 -10.36 22.17 9.49
C PRO A 104 -10.24 21.56 10.89
N ASP A 105 -11.24 21.75 11.76
CA ASP A 105 -11.22 21.24 13.13
C ASP A 105 -11.93 19.88 13.31
N SER A 106 -12.24 19.20 12.20
CA SER A 106 -12.95 17.92 12.21
C SER A 106 -12.12 16.74 12.71
N ALA A 107 -12.79 15.64 13.06
CA ALA A 107 -12.14 14.36 13.33
C ALA A 107 -11.33 13.88 12.12
N GLN A 108 -11.82 14.12 10.90
CA GLN A 108 -11.15 13.76 9.64
C GLN A 108 -9.83 14.51 9.48
N ALA A 109 -9.74 15.77 9.91
CA ALA A 109 -8.48 16.50 9.93
C ALA A 109 -7.47 15.86 10.90
N VAL A 110 -7.91 15.39 12.09
CA VAL A 110 -7.07 14.63 13.02
C VAL A 110 -6.60 13.31 12.38
N GLN A 111 -7.51 12.59 11.75
CA GLN A 111 -7.22 11.29 11.10
C GLN A 111 -6.24 11.44 9.94
N LEU A 112 -6.43 12.46 9.11
CA LEU A 112 -5.56 12.77 7.98
C LEU A 112 -4.17 13.22 8.44
N GLY A 113 -4.12 14.06 9.48
CA GLY A 113 -2.87 14.41 10.15
C GLY A 113 -2.14 13.16 10.65
N TYR A 114 -2.85 12.27 11.35
CA TYR A 114 -2.28 11.00 11.83
C TYR A 114 -1.70 10.18 10.69
N LEU A 115 -2.45 10.00 9.61
CA LEU A 115 -1.99 9.26 8.43
C LEU A 115 -0.70 9.88 7.87
N ALA A 116 -0.67 11.19 7.66
CA ALA A 116 0.53 11.89 7.17
C ALA A 116 1.74 11.71 8.10
N GLY A 117 1.54 11.81 9.42
CA GLY A 117 2.59 11.60 10.41
C GLY A 117 3.12 10.17 10.44
N ALA A 118 2.23 9.17 10.35
CA ALA A 118 2.59 7.76 10.33
C ALA A 118 3.37 7.39 9.06
N LEU A 119 2.99 7.96 7.90
CA LEU A 119 3.70 7.74 6.64
C LEU A 119 5.09 8.35 6.64
N LYS A 120 5.25 9.55 7.19
CA LYS A 120 6.57 10.17 7.38
C LYS A 120 7.46 9.29 8.27
N ARG A 121 6.94 8.82 9.41
CA ARG A 121 7.64 7.90 10.31
C ARG A 121 8.08 6.62 9.60
N GLY A 122 7.18 5.95 8.88
CA GLY A 122 7.51 4.71 8.18
C GLY A 122 8.52 4.93 7.05
N SER A 123 8.40 6.02 6.29
CA SER A 123 9.38 6.38 5.27
C SER A 123 10.76 6.69 5.86
N GLU A 124 10.85 7.36 7.00
CA GLU A 124 12.12 7.62 7.70
C GLU A 124 12.77 6.31 8.17
N GLN A 125 11.97 5.36 8.67
CA GLN A 125 12.43 4.05 9.12
C GLN A 125 12.99 3.18 7.99
N THR A 126 12.51 3.37 6.76
CA THR A 126 13.03 2.68 5.57
C THR A 126 13.95 3.54 4.72
N GLN A 127 14.61 4.53 5.32
CA GLN A 127 15.61 5.37 4.63
C GLN A 127 15.06 6.07 3.37
N GLY A 128 13.77 6.41 3.36
CA GLY A 128 13.12 7.12 2.25
C GLY A 128 12.55 6.24 1.15
N LEU A 129 12.58 4.91 1.29
CA LEU A 129 12.06 3.96 0.28
C LEU A 129 10.62 4.30 -0.15
N HIS A 130 9.81 4.77 0.79
CA HIS A 130 8.38 5.06 0.59
C HIS A 130 8.08 6.56 0.39
N SER A 131 9.09 7.35 0.06
CA SER A 131 8.97 8.82 -0.12
C SER A 131 7.97 9.23 -1.21
N GLU A 132 7.83 8.43 -2.27
CA GLU A 132 6.84 8.70 -3.33
C GLU A 132 5.40 8.54 -2.82
N LEU A 133 5.13 7.57 -1.95
CA LEU A 133 3.83 7.42 -1.32
C LEU A 133 3.53 8.61 -0.38
N VAL A 134 4.52 9.03 0.40
CA VAL A 134 4.42 10.25 1.23
C VAL A 134 4.07 11.45 0.35
N ARG A 135 4.79 11.64 -0.75
CA ARG A 135 4.56 12.74 -1.70
C ARG A 135 3.15 12.73 -2.27
N ARG A 136 2.61 11.56 -2.65
CA ARG A 136 1.23 11.43 -3.14
C ARG A 136 0.20 11.83 -2.10
N VAL A 137 0.35 11.37 -0.86
CA VAL A 137 -0.53 11.78 0.23
C VAL A 137 -0.41 13.28 0.52
N ASP A 138 0.80 13.85 0.47
CA ASP A 138 0.98 15.30 0.59
C ASP A 138 0.26 16.09 -0.52
N GLN A 139 0.06 15.53 -1.71
CA GLN A 139 -0.74 16.15 -2.78
C GLN A 139 -2.24 16.24 -2.42
N GLU A 140 -2.77 15.27 -1.67
CA GLU A 140 -4.15 15.32 -1.17
C GLU A 140 -4.32 16.45 -0.13
N LEU A 141 -3.23 16.90 0.51
CA LEU A 141 -3.27 17.92 1.56
C LEU A 141 -3.29 19.36 1.03
N VAL A 142 -3.21 19.58 -0.28
CA VAL A 142 -3.07 20.93 -0.89
C VAL A 142 -4.18 21.88 -0.45
N ARG A 143 -5.41 21.39 -0.27
CA ARG A 143 -6.57 22.20 0.15
C ARG A 143 -6.85 22.14 1.65
N VAL A 144 -6.06 21.40 2.42
CA VAL A 144 -6.29 21.18 3.84
C VAL A 144 -5.55 22.23 4.66
N ASP A 145 -6.20 22.80 5.65
CA ASP A 145 -5.51 23.66 6.63
C ASP A 145 -4.64 22.79 7.57
N ARG A 146 -3.37 22.66 7.20
CA ARG A 146 -2.34 21.94 7.96
C ARG A 146 -1.91 22.68 9.24
N THR A 147 -2.30 23.95 9.38
CA THR A 147 -2.02 24.76 10.58
C THR A 147 -3.08 24.60 11.66
N SER A 148 -4.25 24.04 11.31
CA SER A 148 -5.31 23.71 12.25
C SER A 148 -4.80 22.86 13.41
N ALA A 149 -5.33 23.11 14.60
CA ALA A 149 -4.96 22.35 15.79
C ALA A 149 -5.32 20.87 15.64
N ALA A 150 -6.41 20.56 14.94
CA ALA A 150 -6.83 19.18 14.66
C ALA A 150 -5.80 18.43 13.81
N PHE A 151 -5.39 18.98 12.67
CA PHE A 151 -4.39 18.35 11.81
C PHE A 151 -3.07 18.14 12.54
N GLN A 152 -2.56 19.16 13.23
CA GLN A 152 -1.29 19.06 13.94
C GLN A 152 -1.32 18.06 15.10
N ARG A 153 -2.44 17.95 15.84
CA ARG A 153 -2.63 16.92 16.86
C ARG A 153 -2.52 15.53 16.24
N GLY A 154 -3.19 15.32 15.11
CA GLY A 154 -3.09 14.10 14.32
C GLY A 154 -1.66 13.81 13.91
N GLU A 155 -0.99 14.74 13.26
CA GLU A 155 0.36 14.55 12.71
C GLU A 155 1.40 14.22 13.77
N ARG A 156 1.35 14.89 14.93
CA ARG A 156 2.22 14.55 16.06
C ARG A 156 1.96 13.13 16.57
N ALA A 157 0.69 12.76 16.73
CA ALA A 157 0.32 11.42 17.17
C ALA A 157 0.76 10.34 16.16
N GLY A 158 0.55 10.57 14.86
CA GLY A 158 1.00 9.68 13.79
C GLY A 158 2.51 9.48 13.77
N ARG A 159 3.28 10.54 14.01
CA ARG A 159 4.75 10.43 14.12
C ARG A 159 5.22 9.61 15.33
N GLN A 160 4.44 9.58 16.41
CA GLN A 160 4.81 8.91 17.66
C GLN A 160 4.28 7.48 17.77
N LEU A 161 3.03 7.26 17.37
CA LEU A 161 2.24 6.05 17.61
C LEU A 161 1.88 5.30 16.33
N GLY A 162 2.04 5.97 15.18
CA GLY A 162 1.69 5.49 13.85
C GLY A 162 2.56 4.37 13.35
#